data_AF-A0A954VKZ4-F1
#
_entry.id   AF-A0A954VKZ4-F1
#
_cell.length_a   1.000
_cell.length_b   1.000
_cell.length_c   1.000
_cell.angle_alpha   90.00
_cell.angle_beta   90.00
_cell.angle_gamma   90.00
#
_symmetry.space_group_name_H-M   'P 1'
#
loop_
_entity.id
_entity.type
_entity.pdbx_description
1 polymer ?
#
loop_
_entity_poly.entity_id
_entity_poly.type
_entity_poly.pdbx_seq_one_letter_code
_entity_poly.pdbx_strand_id
1 'polypeptide(L)'
;MQNTRVSANSLRRLPAKWVIVFVLAVLVYAWAQPQINARWGLNLPALTDLLGEQQANFGHEGEHDNSGHATAGDARKNSEPNLTQDTQDVEGDGTGTLAHTTAVEPAIESDSLKYGLLHLVGDEIYESPAGLRYLPMAGPEQHRLNHILRHLSDQNDRPGRHGVFDGDMTQVLRWIDLAYEKAQRKERGTSARPQGDRMVIAVKFEKPIGFVGGRDGARDGHPDAMSLQLVLEGKHVITAYPF
;
A
#
# COMPACT_ATOMS: atom_id res chain seq x y z
N MET A 1 40.54 -48.49 18.86
CA MET A 1 41.33 -47.48 18.11
C MET A 1 41.16 -47.74 16.63
N GLN A 2 40.53 -46.82 15.89
CA GLN A 2 40.92 -46.36 14.54
C GLN A 2 39.79 -45.49 13.96
N ASN A 3 40.07 -44.19 13.87
CA ASN A 3 39.23 -43.15 13.27
C ASN A 3 39.32 -43.21 11.75
N THR A 4 38.19 -43.17 11.04
CA THR A 4 38.14 -42.86 9.61
C THR A 4 37.58 -41.44 9.43
N ARG A 5 38.49 -40.49 9.19
CA ARG A 5 38.17 -39.14 8.68
C ARG A 5 38.03 -39.24 7.17
N VAL A 6 36.89 -38.83 6.62
CA VAL A 6 36.71 -38.65 5.18
C VAL A 6 36.94 -37.18 4.82
N SER A 7 37.69 -37.00 3.73
CA SER A 7 38.42 -35.81 3.29
C SER A 7 37.62 -34.54 3.02
N ALA A 8 38.31 -33.43 3.29
CA ALA A 8 37.96 -32.07 2.91
C ALA A 8 37.95 -31.83 1.39
N ASN A 9 37.08 -30.90 1.02
CA ASN A 9 36.79 -30.31 -0.29
C ASN A 9 38.00 -30.05 -1.20
N SER A 10 37.93 -30.57 -2.42
CA SER A 10 38.74 -30.12 -3.56
C SER A 10 38.02 -29.00 -4.32
N LEU A 11 38.16 -27.76 -3.85
CA LEU A 11 37.76 -26.58 -4.62
C LEU A 11 38.69 -26.42 -5.82
N ARG A 12 38.24 -26.91 -6.98
CA ARG A 12 38.87 -26.65 -8.28
C ARG A 12 38.81 -25.14 -8.55
N ARG A 13 39.97 -24.47 -8.50
CA ARG A 13 40.10 -23.05 -8.88
C ARG A 13 39.78 -22.92 -10.36
N LEU A 14 38.69 -22.25 -10.70
CA LEU A 14 38.36 -21.91 -12.09
C LEU A 14 39.49 -21.05 -12.68
N PRO A 15 39.86 -21.24 -13.96
CA PRO A 15 40.86 -20.39 -14.60
C PRO A 15 40.40 -18.93 -14.59
N ALA A 16 41.30 -18.00 -14.25
CA ALA A 16 40.98 -16.57 -14.09
C ALA A 16 40.24 -15.95 -15.29
N LYS A 17 40.47 -16.47 -16.50
CA LYS A 17 39.79 -16.04 -17.73
C LYS A 17 38.26 -16.26 -17.68
N TRP A 18 37.81 -17.33 -17.03
CA TRP A 18 36.38 -17.63 -16.90
C TRP A 18 35.69 -16.76 -15.85
N VAL A 19 36.42 -16.35 -14.80
CA VAL A 19 35.90 -15.41 -13.80
C VAL A 19 35.62 -14.05 -14.45
N ILE A 20 36.53 -13.57 -15.31
CA ILE A 20 36.37 -12.29 -16.02
C ILE A 20 35.15 -12.35 -16.96
N VAL A 21 35.01 -13.43 -17.74
CA VAL A 21 33.85 -13.61 -18.64
C VAL A 21 32.54 -13.64 -17.86
N PHE A 22 32.50 -14.33 -16.73
CA PHE A 22 31.30 -14.42 -15.88
C PHE A 22 30.92 -13.06 -15.29
N VAL A 23 31.90 -12.32 -14.74
CA VAL A 23 31.67 -10.97 -14.20
C VAL A 23 31.15 -10.03 -15.29
N LEU A 24 31.72 -10.10 -16.49
CA LEU A 24 31.31 -9.25 -17.61
C LEU A 24 29.89 -9.60 -18.09
N ALA A 25 29.54 -10.88 -18.13
CA ALA A 25 28.18 -11.34 -18.44
C ALA A 25 27.15 -10.85 -17.40
N VAL A 26 27.49 -10.89 -16.11
CA VAL A 26 26.64 -10.38 -15.03
C VAL A 26 26.41 -8.87 -15.15
N LEU A 27 27.46 -8.09 -15.46
CA LEU A 27 27.33 -6.64 -15.65
C LEU A 27 26.46 -6.28 -16.85
N VAL A 28 26.63 -6.98 -17.97
CA VAL A 28 25.79 -6.79 -19.17
C VAL A 28 24.34 -7.14 -18.87
N TYR A 29 24.10 -8.23 -18.15
CA TYR A 29 22.74 -8.63 -17.75
C TYR A 29 22.08 -7.59 -16.86
N ALA A 30 22.78 -7.09 -15.83
CA ALA A 30 22.25 -6.08 -14.91
C ALA A 30 21.91 -4.77 -15.62
N TRP A 31 22.66 -4.39 -16.67
CA TRP A 31 22.37 -3.21 -17.47
C TRP A 31 21.22 -3.41 -18.46
N ALA A 32 21.10 -4.60 -19.06
CA ALA A 32 20.05 -4.90 -20.04
C ALA A 32 18.67 -5.17 -19.39
N GLN A 33 18.65 -5.72 -18.16
CA GLN A 33 17.44 -6.06 -17.42
C GLN A 33 16.36 -4.95 -17.41
N PRO A 34 16.64 -3.68 -17.03
CA PRO A 34 15.61 -2.64 -16.98
C PRO A 34 14.99 -2.33 -18.34
N GLN A 35 15.77 -2.41 -19.43
CA GLN A 35 15.29 -2.13 -20.79
C GLN A 35 14.40 -3.27 -21.32
N ILE A 36 14.76 -4.52 -21.01
CA ILE A 36 14.03 -5.73 -21.39
C ILE A 36 12.69 -5.79 -20.64
N ASN A 37 12.69 -5.53 -19.33
CA ASN A 37 11.47 -5.52 -18.52
C ASN A 37 10.50 -4.43 -18.98
N ALA A 38 11.00 -3.25 -19.37
CA ALA A 38 10.17 -2.14 -19.86
C ALA A 38 9.54 -2.41 -21.24
N ARG A 39 10.23 -3.13 -22.13
CA ARG A 39 9.73 -3.38 -23.50
C ARG A 39 8.88 -4.63 -23.65
N TRP A 40 9.13 -5.66 -22.84
CA TRP A 40 8.48 -6.98 -23.01
C TRP A 40 7.69 -7.44 -21.78
N GLY A 41 7.68 -6.68 -20.67
CA GLY A 41 6.91 -7.03 -19.47
C GLY A 41 7.36 -8.35 -18.80
N LEU A 42 8.54 -8.85 -19.16
CA LEU A 42 9.15 -10.02 -18.54
C LEU A 42 9.71 -9.58 -17.17
N ASN A 43 9.13 -10.06 -16.07
CA ASN A 43 9.66 -9.84 -14.73
C ASN A 43 10.83 -10.81 -14.48
N LEU A 44 12.00 -10.48 -15.03
CA LEU A 44 13.21 -11.24 -14.76
C LEU A 44 13.65 -11.01 -13.29
N PRO A 45 13.90 -12.08 -12.52
CA PRO A 45 14.32 -11.97 -11.12
C PRO A 45 15.62 -11.18 -11.01
N ALA A 46 15.72 -10.34 -9.98
CA ALA A 46 16.95 -9.61 -9.71
C ALA A 46 18.01 -10.61 -9.24
N LEU A 47 19.25 -10.44 -9.71
CA LEU A 47 20.37 -11.28 -9.27
C LEU A 47 20.58 -11.23 -7.75
N THR A 48 20.13 -10.17 -7.09
CA THR A 48 20.14 -10.04 -5.63
C THR A 48 19.25 -11.06 -4.92
N ASP A 49 18.13 -11.45 -5.54
CA ASP A 49 17.20 -12.42 -4.97
C ASP A 49 17.78 -13.84 -5.10
N LEU A 50 18.44 -14.11 -6.24
CA LEU A 50 19.06 -15.40 -6.52
C LEU A 50 20.32 -15.67 -5.67
N LEU A 51 21.10 -14.63 -5.33
CA LEU A 51 22.24 -14.76 -4.41
C LEU A 51 21.84 -14.74 -2.92
N GLY A 52 20.63 -14.29 -2.60
CA GLY A 52 20.11 -14.21 -1.23
C GLY A 52 19.52 -15.52 -0.69
N GLU A 53 19.14 -16.47 -1.55
CA GLU A 53 18.43 -17.70 -1.15
C GLU A 53 19.34 -18.85 -0.65
N GLN A 54 20.67 -18.71 -0.64
CA GLN A 54 21.55 -19.82 -0.22
C GLN A 54 21.82 -19.90 1.29
N GLN A 55 21.13 -19.13 2.13
CA GLN A 55 21.38 -19.09 3.58
C GLN A 55 20.18 -19.37 4.50
N ALA A 56 19.04 -19.80 3.96
CA ALA A 56 17.86 -20.16 4.77
C ALA A 56 17.32 -21.55 4.42
N ASN A 57 18.12 -22.59 4.66
CA ASN A 57 17.57 -23.95 4.71
C ASN A 57 18.32 -24.80 5.75
N PHE A 58 18.02 -24.54 7.02
CA PHE A 58 18.23 -25.48 8.11
C PHE A 58 17.05 -25.40 9.07
N GLY A 59 16.20 -26.43 9.03
CA GLY A 59 15.41 -26.90 10.16
C GLY A 59 14.02 -26.29 10.31
N HIS A 60 12.99 -26.98 9.80
CA HIS A 60 12.06 -27.66 10.70
C HIS A 60 11.19 -28.66 9.91
N GLU A 61 11.52 -29.94 10.06
CA GLU A 61 10.54 -31.01 9.97
C GLU A 61 9.58 -30.87 11.16
N GLY A 62 8.29 -30.93 10.89
CA GLY A 62 7.24 -30.69 11.86
C GLY A 62 5.90 -31.13 11.30
N GLU A 63 5.79 -32.44 11.12
CA GLU A 63 4.58 -33.21 10.90
C GLU A 63 3.49 -32.85 11.91
N HIS A 64 2.31 -32.45 11.42
CA HIS A 64 1.07 -32.48 12.17
C HIS A 64 -0.12 -32.67 11.22
N ASP A 65 -0.50 -33.93 11.06
CA ASP A 65 -1.88 -34.33 10.78
C ASP A 65 -2.78 -33.79 11.90
N ASN A 66 -3.86 -33.07 11.56
CA ASN A 66 -5.18 -33.37 12.12
C ASN A 66 -6.34 -32.69 11.36
N SER A 67 -7.27 -33.57 10.95
CA SER A 67 -8.73 -33.43 10.78
C SER A 67 -9.37 -32.13 10.28
N GLY A 68 -10.16 -32.33 9.21
CA GLY A 68 -11.07 -31.33 8.69
C GLY A 68 -12.37 -31.19 9.48
N HIS A 69 -13.08 -30.11 9.16
CA HIS A 69 -14.53 -30.10 9.17
C HIS A 69 -15.04 -29.15 8.09
N ALA A 70 -15.91 -29.67 7.23
CA ALA A 70 -16.49 -28.98 6.10
C ALA A 70 -17.79 -28.26 6.50
N THR A 71 -17.92 -27.02 6.01
CA THR A 71 -19.09 -26.39 5.37
C THR A 71 -20.52 -26.76 5.82
N ALA A 72 -21.34 -25.75 6.16
CA ALA A 72 -22.65 -25.47 5.53
C ALA A 72 -23.40 -24.24 6.11
N GLY A 73 -23.99 -23.43 5.21
CA GLY A 73 -25.14 -22.51 5.41
C GLY A 73 -24.79 -21.13 5.98
N ASP A 74 -24.75 -20.01 5.25
CA ASP A 74 -25.64 -19.42 4.24
C ASP A 74 -27.09 -19.19 4.72
N ALA A 75 -27.42 -17.93 5.01
CA ALA A 75 -28.73 -17.32 4.76
C ALA A 75 -28.66 -15.81 5.06
N ARG A 76 -28.31 -15.04 4.02
CA ARG A 76 -28.64 -13.61 3.88
C ARG A 76 -30.16 -13.43 3.90
N LYS A 77 -30.65 -12.36 4.56
CA LYS A 77 -31.91 -11.71 4.17
C LYS A 77 -31.76 -10.19 4.23
N ASN A 78 -31.63 -9.61 3.04
CA ASN A 78 -31.97 -8.23 2.73
C ASN A 78 -33.41 -7.93 3.15
N SER A 79 -33.66 -6.73 3.68
CA SER A 79 -34.87 -5.94 3.46
C SER A 79 -34.67 -4.53 4.05
N GLU A 80 -34.19 -3.61 3.22
CA GLU A 80 -34.68 -2.21 3.20
C GLU A 80 -35.88 -2.16 2.23
N PRO A 81 -36.70 -1.08 2.14
CA PRO A 81 -36.62 0.23 2.82
C PRO A 81 -37.92 0.61 3.55
N ASN A 82 -37.89 1.61 4.44
CA ASN A 82 -39.10 2.39 4.72
C ASN A 82 -38.82 3.88 4.67
N LEU A 83 -39.47 4.49 3.69
CA LEU A 83 -39.49 5.88 3.33
C LEU A 83 -40.67 6.51 4.08
N THR A 84 -40.41 7.40 5.03
CA THR A 84 -41.42 8.36 5.49
C THR A 84 -40.81 9.73 5.52
N GLN A 85 -41.22 10.51 4.51
CA GLN A 85 -41.30 11.96 4.58
C GLN A 85 -42.04 12.36 5.86
N ASP A 86 -41.47 13.28 6.63
CA ASP A 86 -42.29 14.23 7.35
C ASP A 86 -41.70 15.63 7.14
N THR A 87 -42.59 16.52 6.75
CA THR A 87 -42.35 17.89 6.32
C THR A 87 -42.92 18.75 7.43
N GLN A 88 -42.09 19.52 8.13
CA GLN A 88 -42.58 20.59 8.98
C GLN A 88 -41.78 21.85 8.76
N ASP A 89 -42.42 22.75 8.01
CA ASP A 89 -42.17 24.18 7.95
C ASP A 89 -42.36 24.81 9.34
N VAL A 90 -41.39 25.61 9.78
CA VAL A 90 -41.61 26.65 10.79
C VAL A 90 -40.92 27.92 10.31
N GLU A 91 -41.73 28.82 9.77
CA GLU A 91 -41.43 30.24 9.64
C GLU A 91 -41.23 30.85 11.04
N GLY A 92 -40.17 31.65 11.19
CA GLY A 92 -39.86 32.40 12.39
C GLY A 92 -39.13 33.68 12.04
N ASP A 93 -39.92 34.70 11.71
CA ASP A 93 -39.54 36.11 11.60
C ASP A 93 -38.92 36.64 12.91
N GLY A 94 -37.93 37.53 12.78
CA GLY A 94 -37.14 38.00 13.91
C GLY A 94 -36.06 39.01 13.53
N THR A 95 -36.48 40.16 13.00
CA THR A 95 -35.69 41.39 12.90
C THR A 95 -34.96 41.74 14.20
N GLY A 96 -33.65 42.02 14.11
CA GLY A 96 -32.83 42.50 15.22
C GLY A 96 -31.50 43.07 14.75
N THR A 97 -31.55 44.25 14.12
CA THR A 97 -30.39 45.07 13.75
C THR A 97 -29.73 45.66 15.01
N LEU A 98 -28.49 45.26 15.30
CA LEU A 98 -27.52 46.12 16.00
C LEU A 98 -26.12 45.90 15.43
N ALA A 99 -25.60 46.98 14.84
CA ALA A 99 -24.29 47.08 14.26
C ALA A 99 -23.19 46.94 15.32
N HIS A 100 -22.22 46.07 15.05
CA HIS A 100 -20.88 46.19 15.61
C HIS A 100 -19.88 46.09 14.46
N THR A 101 -19.37 47.24 14.05
CA THR A 101 -18.25 47.39 13.13
C THR A 101 -16.99 46.89 13.81
N THR A 102 -16.56 45.69 13.46
CA THR A 102 -15.18 45.22 13.68
C THR A 102 -14.61 44.81 12.33
N ALA A 103 -13.40 45.28 12.08
CA ALA A 103 -12.66 45.19 10.82
C ALA A 103 -12.80 43.82 10.12
N VAL A 104 -13.25 43.87 8.87
CA VAL A 104 -13.26 42.72 7.96
C VAL A 104 -11.83 42.52 7.48
N GLU A 105 -11.07 41.67 8.19
CA GLU A 105 -10.01 40.87 7.55
C GLU A 105 -10.62 40.15 6.34
N PRO A 106 -9.90 40.01 5.22
CA PRO A 106 -10.42 39.27 4.08
C PRO A 106 -10.65 37.82 4.52
N ALA A 107 -11.92 37.45 4.65
CA ALA A 107 -12.34 36.07 4.78
C ALA A 107 -11.74 35.31 3.60
N ILE A 108 -10.75 34.45 3.90
CA ILE A 108 -10.28 33.43 2.96
C ILE A 108 -11.53 32.70 2.47
N GLU A 109 -11.73 32.73 1.16
CA GLU A 109 -12.82 32.04 0.49
C GLU A 109 -12.95 30.61 1.02
N SER A 110 -14.18 30.27 1.38
CA SER A 110 -14.65 28.99 1.90
C SER A 110 -13.69 27.82 1.68
N ASP A 111 -13.12 27.34 2.79
CA ASP A 111 -12.29 26.16 2.99
C ASP A 111 -13.01 24.89 2.48
N SER A 112 -13.14 24.74 1.17
CA SER A 112 -13.79 23.58 0.56
C SER A 112 -12.85 22.39 0.71
N LEU A 113 -13.06 21.60 1.75
CA LEU A 113 -12.27 20.41 2.01
C LEU A 113 -12.45 19.41 0.88
N LYS A 114 -11.34 19.03 0.22
CA LYS A 114 -11.37 17.97 -0.78
C LYS A 114 -11.61 16.63 -0.07
N TYR A 115 -12.60 15.87 -0.57
CA TYR A 115 -13.12 14.67 0.10
C TYR A 115 -13.61 14.91 1.55
N GLY A 116 -13.97 16.15 1.89
CA GLY A 116 -14.41 16.50 3.24
C GLY A 116 -13.32 16.35 4.32
N LEU A 117 -12.05 16.22 3.92
CA LEU A 117 -10.93 15.98 4.84
C LEU A 117 -9.68 16.79 4.52
N LEU A 118 -9.36 17.00 3.24
CA LEU A 118 -8.08 17.57 2.84
C LEU A 118 -8.17 19.07 2.61
N HIS A 119 -7.23 19.81 3.21
CA HIS A 119 -7.08 21.24 3.05
C HIS A 119 -6.16 21.53 1.86
N LEU A 120 -6.50 22.50 1.01
CA LEU A 120 -5.60 22.98 -0.03
C LEU A 120 -4.56 23.91 0.60
N VAL A 121 -3.28 23.58 0.49
CA VAL A 121 -2.17 24.34 1.12
C VAL A 121 -1.17 24.92 0.11
N GLY A 122 -1.43 24.75 -1.18
CA GLY A 122 -0.62 25.24 -2.28
C GLY A 122 -1.24 24.87 -3.62
N ASP A 123 -0.50 25.08 -4.71
CA ASP A 123 -0.98 24.74 -6.07
C ASP A 123 -1.15 23.21 -6.21
N GLU A 124 -2.42 22.78 -6.13
CA GLU A 124 -2.82 21.37 -6.09
C GLU A 124 -2.13 20.54 -4.98
N ILE A 125 -1.63 21.17 -3.92
CA ILE A 125 -1.07 20.45 -2.76
C ILE A 125 -2.15 20.35 -1.69
N TYR A 126 -2.49 19.11 -1.34
CA TYR A 126 -3.49 18.83 -0.33
C TYR A 126 -2.85 18.28 0.94
N GLU A 127 -3.26 18.76 2.11
CA GLU A 127 -2.79 18.31 3.41
C GLU A 127 -3.92 17.64 4.20
N SER A 128 -3.64 16.50 4.83
CA SER A 128 -4.57 15.81 5.73
C SER A 128 -4.45 16.28 7.18
N PRO A 129 -5.41 15.98 8.06
CA PRO A 129 -5.32 16.26 9.49
C PRO A 129 -4.06 15.70 10.19
N ALA A 130 -3.52 14.56 9.72
CA ALA A 130 -2.27 14.01 10.25
C ALA A 130 -0.99 14.72 9.73
N GLY A 131 -1.17 15.77 8.90
CA GLY A 131 -0.11 16.55 8.27
C GLY A 131 0.58 15.80 7.13
N LEU A 132 -0.10 14.85 6.49
CA LEU A 132 0.40 14.19 5.28
C LEU A 132 0.05 15.03 4.05
N ARG A 133 0.98 15.13 3.11
CA ARG A 133 0.80 15.94 1.90
C ARG A 133 0.70 15.10 0.65
N TYR A 134 -0.27 15.44 -0.19
CA TYR A 134 -0.50 14.83 -1.49
C TYR A 134 -0.23 15.87 -2.56
N LEU A 135 0.82 15.62 -3.35
CA LEU A 135 1.33 16.56 -4.34
C LEU A 135 0.98 16.11 -5.77
N PRO A 136 1.07 17.02 -6.74
CA PRO A 136 1.20 16.66 -8.15
C PRO A 136 2.40 15.75 -8.39
N MET A 137 2.33 14.94 -9.45
CA MET A 137 3.44 14.10 -9.89
C MET A 137 3.48 14.00 -11.41
N ALA A 138 4.69 13.81 -11.95
CA ALA A 138 4.84 13.52 -13.37
C ALA A 138 4.23 12.16 -13.73
N GLY A 139 3.73 12.04 -14.96
CA GLY A 139 3.19 10.79 -15.50
C GLY A 139 1.66 10.80 -15.68
N PRO A 140 1.07 9.64 -16.01
CA PRO A 140 -0.32 9.56 -16.46
C PRO A 140 -1.35 9.91 -15.39
N GLU A 141 -1.04 9.66 -14.11
CA GLU A 141 -1.95 9.93 -13.00
C GLU A 141 -1.95 11.41 -12.57
N GLN A 142 -0.90 12.15 -12.91
CA GLN A 142 -0.72 13.59 -12.66
C GLN A 142 -0.72 14.02 -11.17
N HIS A 143 -1.28 13.22 -10.26
CA HIS A 143 -1.42 13.55 -8.84
C HIS A 143 -1.42 12.30 -7.93
N ARG A 144 -0.86 12.42 -6.72
CA ARG A 144 -0.78 11.30 -5.74
C ARG A 144 -2.15 10.76 -5.32
N LEU A 145 -3.13 11.64 -5.19
CA LEU A 145 -4.52 11.24 -4.93
C LEU A 145 -5.09 10.37 -6.05
N ASN A 146 -4.75 10.63 -7.32
CA ASN A 146 -5.21 9.82 -8.44
C ASN A 146 -4.55 8.45 -8.45
N HIS A 147 -3.27 8.36 -8.02
CA HIS A 147 -2.61 7.08 -7.80
C HIS A 147 -3.34 6.23 -6.74
N ILE A 148 -3.66 6.82 -5.59
CA ILE A 148 -4.41 6.14 -4.52
C ILE A 148 -5.81 5.76 -5.02
N LEU A 149 -6.45 6.62 -5.82
CA LEU A 149 -7.77 6.34 -6.38
C LEU A 149 -7.78 5.05 -7.22
N ARG A 150 -6.68 4.72 -7.91
CA ARG A 150 -6.55 3.45 -8.66
C ARG A 150 -6.54 2.22 -7.78
N HIS A 151 -6.28 2.37 -6.48
CA HIS A 151 -6.38 1.30 -5.50
C HIS A 151 -7.81 1.16 -4.94
N LEU A 152 -8.81 1.90 -5.41
CA LEU A 152 -10.23 1.66 -5.05
C LEU A 152 -10.93 0.73 -6.05
N SER A 153 -10.25 0.31 -7.11
CA SER A 153 -10.82 -0.56 -8.12
C SER A 153 -9.83 -1.63 -8.52
N ASP A 154 -10.29 -2.87 -8.57
CA ASP A 154 -9.44 -3.97 -8.99
C ASP A 154 -9.09 -3.86 -10.47
N GLN A 155 -7.89 -4.30 -10.80
CA GLN A 155 -7.36 -4.44 -12.13
C GLN A 155 -7.18 -5.93 -12.39
N ASN A 156 -8.29 -6.66 -12.56
CA ASN A 156 -8.30 -8.13 -12.66
C ASN A 156 -7.34 -8.68 -13.73
N ASP A 157 -7.13 -7.92 -14.81
CA ASP A 157 -6.22 -8.31 -15.91
C ASP A 157 -4.77 -7.92 -15.66
N ARG A 158 -4.44 -7.24 -14.56
CA ARG A 158 -3.07 -6.87 -14.20
C ARG A 158 -2.29 -8.11 -13.73
N PRO A 159 -1.12 -8.40 -14.32
CA PRO A 159 -0.23 -9.44 -13.80
C PRO A 159 0.16 -9.19 -12.34
N GLY A 160 0.15 -10.23 -11.52
CA GLY A 160 0.57 -10.16 -10.12
C GLY A 160 -0.56 -9.84 -9.14
N ARG A 161 -0.18 -9.58 -7.89
CA ARG A 161 -1.04 -9.09 -6.80
C ARG A 161 -1.24 -7.58 -6.91
N HIS A 162 -2.43 -7.10 -6.60
CA HIS A 162 -2.77 -5.68 -6.56
C HIS A 162 -3.64 -5.38 -5.32
N GLY A 163 -3.17 -4.55 -4.40
CA GLY A 163 -3.99 -4.15 -3.25
C GLY A 163 -5.18 -3.30 -3.69
N VAL A 164 -6.39 -3.66 -3.26
CA VAL A 164 -7.61 -2.89 -3.52
C VAL A 164 -8.26 -2.55 -2.18
N PHE A 165 -8.46 -1.27 -1.90
CA PHE A 165 -9.15 -0.77 -0.72
C PHE A 165 -10.64 -1.04 -0.81
N ASP A 166 -11.25 -1.31 0.34
CA ASP A 166 -12.69 -1.25 0.51
C ASP A 166 -13.13 0.16 0.84
N GLY A 167 -14.28 0.58 0.32
CA GLY A 167 -14.87 1.89 0.62
C GLY A 167 -14.48 3.00 -0.36
N ASP A 168 -14.74 4.24 0.05
CA ASP A 168 -14.51 5.43 -0.76
C ASP A 168 -13.20 6.14 -0.42
N MET A 169 -12.89 7.19 -1.17
CA MET A 169 -11.64 7.93 -0.99
C MET A 169 -11.56 8.57 0.41
N THR A 170 -12.69 9.01 0.96
CA THR A 170 -12.77 9.59 2.31
C THR A 170 -12.32 8.56 3.37
N GLN A 171 -12.83 7.34 3.29
CA GLN A 171 -12.47 6.25 4.19
C GLN A 171 -11.00 5.84 4.03
N VAL A 172 -10.50 5.76 2.80
CA VAL A 172 -9.09 5.45 2.52
C VAL A 172 -8.15 6.48 3.13
N LEU A 173 -8.44 7.77 2.96
CA LEU A 173 -7.64 8.84 3.55
C LEU A 173 -7.60 8.77 5.08
N ARG A 174 -8.72 8.43 5.73
CA ARG A 174 -8.76 8.21 7.18
C ARG A 174 -7.89 7.02 7.61
N TRP A 175 -7.84 5.94 6.83
CA TRP A 175 -6.94 4.82 7.13
C TRP A 175 -5.47 5.19 6.94
N ILE A 176 -5.14 6.02 5.95
CA ILE A 176 -3.78 6.50 5.72
C ILE A 176 -3.32 7.37 6.91
N ASP A 177 -4.16 8.32 7.35
CA ASP A 177 -3.89 9.16 8.53
C ASP A 177 -3.71 8.30 9.78
N LEU A 178 -4.65 7.37 10.03
CA LEU A 178 -4.57 6.46 11.16
C LEU A 178 -3.29 5.59 11.10
N ALA A 179 -2.93 5.05 9.94
CA ALA A 179 -1.72 4.26 9.78
C ALA A 179 -0.47 5.08 10.11
N TYR A 180 -0.38 6.30 9.58
CA TYR A 180 0.73 7.20 9.88
C TYR A 180 0.82 7.50 11.38
N GLU A 181 -0.29 7.87 12.01
CA GLU A 181 -0.34 8.13 13.45
C GLU A 181 0.08 6.93 14.30
N LYS A 182 -0.46 5.74 14.02
CA LYS A 182 -0.09 4.51 14.73
C LYS A 182 1.41 4.25 14.61
N ALA A 183 1.98 4.46 13.43
CA ALA A 183 3.42 4.30 13.20
C ALA A 183 4.26 5.33 13.96
N GLN A 184 3.83 6.59 14.01
CA GLN A 184 4.50 7.63 14.80
C GLN A 184 4.49 7.31 16.30
N ARG A 185 3.40 6.73 16.81
CA ARG A 185 3.26 6.26 18.19
C ARG A 185 3.95 4.91 18.45
N LYS A 186 4.53 4.27 17.42
CA LYS A 186 5.17 2.94 17.49
C LYS A 186 4.25 1.88 18.08
N GLU A 187 2.97 1.92 17.71
CA GLU A 187 1.99 0.96 18.21
C GLU A 187 2.28 -0.48 17.74
N ARG A 188 1.73 -1.46 18.46
CA ARG A 188 1.83 -2.87 18.08
C ARG A 188 1.20 -3.09 16.69
N GLY A 189 1.87 -3.88 15.86
CA GLY A 189 1.43 -4.13 14.49
C GLY A 189 1.84 -3.04 13.49
N THR A 190 2.75 -2.14 13.89
CA THR A 190 3.37 -1.17 12.99
C THR A 190 4.83 -1.56 12.72
N SER A 191 5.29 -1.28 11.51
CA SER A 191 6.70 -1.34 11.16
C SER A 191 7.05 -0.17 10.26
N ALA A 192 8.25 0.36 10.44
CA ALA A 192 8.80 1.46 9.67
C ALA A 192 10.22 1.06 9.24
N ARG A 193 10.49 1.05 7.93
CA ARG A 193 11.81 0.77 7.35
C ARG A 193 12.24 1.84 6.33
N PRO A 194 13.39 2.51 6.55
CA PRO A 194 13.91 3.44 5.55
C PRO A 194 14.33 2.67 4.29
N GLN A 195 14.07 3.26 3.13
CA GLN A 195 14.43 2.75 1.82
C GLN A 195 14.95 3.92 0.96
N GLY A 196 16.25 4.18 1.02
CA GLY A 196 16.84 5.36 0.42
C GLY A 196 16.36 6.64 1.10
N ASP A 197 15.78 7.54 0.32
CA ASP A 197 15.11 8.77 0.76
C ASP A 197 13.67 8.55 1.28
N ARG A 198 13.14 7.33 1.10
CA ARG A 198 11.77 7.00 1.47
C ARG A 198 11.67 6.29 2.80
N MET A 199 10.49 6.40 3.39
CA MET A 199 10.06 5.70 4.59
C MET A 199 8.93 4.76 4.19
N VAL A 200 9.14 3.44 4.28
CA VAL A 200 8.09 2.44 4.08
C VAL A 200 7.50 2.08 5.43
N ILE A 201 6.22 2.36 5.60
CA ILE A 201 5.45 2.07 6.80
C ILE A 201 4.47 0.96 6.47
N ALA A 202 4.40 -0.07 7.31
CA ALA A 202 3.37 -1.10 7.22
C ALA A 202 2.60 -1.16 8.53
N VAL A 203 1.26 -1.14 8.46
CA VAL A 203 0.38 -1.11 9.64
C VAL A 203 -0.71 -2.16 9.49
N LYS A 204 -0.83 -3.01 10.51
CA LYS A 204 -1.93 -3.97 10.64
C LYS A 204 -3.17 -3.32 11.28
N PHE A 205 -4.33 -3.63 10.72
CA PHE A 205 -5.65 -3.24 11.19
C PHE A 205 -6.36 -4.44 11.84
N GLU A 206 -7.39 -4.15 12.64
CA GLU A 206 -8.17 -5.17 13.33
C GLU A 206 -9.24 -5.81 12.44
N LYS A 207 -9.62 -5.11 11.37
CA LYS A 207 -10.58 -5.54 10.36
C LYS A 207 -9.94 -5.46 8.98
N PRO A 208 -10.46 -6.21 8.00
CA PRO A 208 -10.12 -5.99 6.60
C PRO A 208 -10.34 -4.53 6.21
N ILE A 209 -9.43 -4.02 5.38
CA ILE A 209 -9.48 -2.66 4.81
C ILE A 209 -9.54 -2.71 3.29
N GLY A 210 -9.80 -3.88 2.73
CA GLY A 210 -9.62 -4.18 1.32
C GLY A 210 -9.36 -5.66 1.08
N PHE A 211 -8.92 -5.96 -0.13
CA PHE A 211 -8.57 -7.29 -0.58
C PHE A 211 -7.39 -7.27 -1.54
N VAL A 212 -6.88 -8.45 -1.84
CA VAL A 212 -5.82 -8.67 -2.82
C VAL A 212 -6.49 -8.97 -4.16
N GLY A 213 -6.34 -8.06 -5.10
CA GLY A 213 -6.78 -8.16 -6.48
C GLY A 213 -5.66 -8.51 -7.46
N GLY A 214 -5.88 -8.15 -8.74
CA GLY A 214 -5.06 -8.56 -9.86
C GLY A 214 -5.31 -10.01 -10.28
N ARG A 215 -4.56 -10.51 -11.27
CA ARG A 215 -4.71 -11.90 -11.74
C ARG A 215 -4.49 -12.93 -10.63
N ASP A 216 -3.49 -12.70 -9.77
CA ASP A 216 -3.22 -13.60 -8.65
C ASP A 216 -4.31 -13.50 -7.59
N GLY A 217 -4.77 -12.29 -7.26
CA GLY A 217 -5.88 -12.08 -6.34
C GLY A 217 -7.16 -12.78 -6.81
N ALA A 218 -7.51 -12.63 -8.09
CA ALA A 218 -8.66 -13.30 -8.69
C ALA A 218 -8.54 -14.83 -8.65
N ARG A 219 -7.35 -15.38 -8.93
CA ARG A 219 -7.08 -16.82 -8.82
C ARG A 219 -7.26 -17.32 -7.38
N ASP A 220 -6.83 -16.52 -6.41
CA ASP A 220 -6.81 -16.88 -4.99
C ASP A 220 -8.14 -16.50 -4.27
N GLY A 221 -9.16 -16.02 -5.02
CA GLY A 221 -10.49 -15.73 -4.49
C GLY A 221 -10.62 -14.38 -3.76
N HIS A 222 -9.78 -13.41 -4.10
CA HIS A 222 -9.73 -12.06 -3.52
C HIS A 222 -9.58 -12.08 -1.99
N PRO A 223 -8.47 -12.60 -1.44
CA PRO A 223 -8.31 -12.71 0.01
C PRO A 223 -8.26 -11.33 0.67
N ASP A 224 -8.85 -11.24 1.87
CA ASP A 224 -8.90 -10.04 2.68
C ASP A 224 -7.50 -9.48 2.96
N ALA A 225 -7.36 -8.16 2.81
CA ALA A 225 -6.16 -7.42 3.15
C ALA A 225 -6.39 -6.66 4.47
N MET A 226 -5.61 -7.03 5.49
CA MET A 226 -5.71 -6.44 6.83
C MET A 226 -4.57 -5.46 7.14
N SER A 227 -3.68 -5.20 6.19
CA SER A 227 -2.53 -4.32 6.39
C SER A 227 -2.48 -3.24 5.33
N LEU A 228 -2.03 -2.04 5.71
CA LEU A 228 -1.78 -0.92 4.82
C LEU A 228 -0.27 -0.72 4.71
N GLN A 229 0.24 -0.62 3.48
CA GLN A 229 1.59 -0.15 3.21
C GLN A 229 1.52 1.31 2.74
N LEU A 230 2.22 2.18 3.45
CA LEU A 230 2.33 3.61 3.17
C LEU A 230 3.78 3.94 2.86
N VAL A 231 4.02 4.56 1.70
CA VAL A 231 5.36 5.00 1.30
C VAL A 231 5.40 6.52 1.35
N LEU A 232 6.33 7.05 2.14
CA LEU A 232 6.51 8.48 2.33
C LEU A 232 7.89 8.95 1.90
N GLU A 233 7.97 10.21 1.50
CA GLU A 233 9.20 11.01 1.44
C GLU A 233 9.01 12.20 2.39
N GLY A 234 9.60 12.13 3.59
CA GLY A 234 9.24 13.05 4.67
C GLY A 234 7.74 12.95 5.03
N LYS A 235 6.99 14.02 4.78
CA LYS A 235 5.51 14.08 4.94
C LYS A 235 4.75 13.86 3.63
N HIS A 236 5.45 13.74 2.50
CA HIS A 236 4.83 13.59 1.19
C HIS A 236 4.42 12.14 0.97
N VAL A 237 3.15 11.91 0.68
CA VAL A 237 2.64 10.58 0.34
C VAL A 237 3.05 10.24 -1.08
N ILE A 238 3.80 9.15 -1.24
CA ILE A 238 4.21 8.63 -2.54
C ILE A 238 3.17 7.66 -3.08
N THR A 239 2.73 6.71 -2.23
CA THR A 239 1.65 5.77 -2.51
C THR A 239 1.14 5.15 -1.20
N ALA A 240 -0.06 4.59 -1.24
CA ALA A 240 -0.62 3.76 -0.19
C ALA A 240 -1.51 2.68 -0.80
N TYR A 241 -1.42 1.44 -0.29
CA TYR A 241 -2.26 0.32 -0.74
C TYR A 241 -2.40 -0.75 0.35
N PRO A 242 -3.49 -1.53 0.32
CA PRO A 242 -3.65 -2.66 1.23
C PRO A 242 -2.89 -3.90 0.73
N PHE A 243 -2.50 -4.82 1.62
CA PHE A 243 -1.75 -6.03 1.25
C PHE A 243 -1.95 -7.22 2.21
#